data_AF-A0A148KM99-F1
#
_entry.id   AF-A0A148KM99-F1
#
_cell.length_a   1.000
_cell.length_b   1.000
_cell.length_c   1.000
_cell.angle_alpha   90.00
_cell.angle_beta   90.00
_cell.angle_gamma   90.00
#
_symmetry.space_group_name_H-M   'P 1'
#
loop_
_entity.id
_entity.type
_entity.pdbx_description
1 polymer ?
#
loop_
_entity_poly.entity_id
_entity_poly.type
_entity_poly.pdbx_seq_one_letter_code
_entity_poly.pdbx_strand_id
1 'polypeptide(L)'
;MKTPKRIQPLVDDGLVDEVLYQLMSGKEATVYAVRCGEEIRCAKVYKEAMQRSFKKAAQYQEGRKVRSTRRARAMEKGSKFGRKQQEDAWQNTEVEALFKLAKAGVRVPQPYGCYDGVLLMELITDEQGDVAPRLNDVQMSAEQAIEDHLQVMHYVKQMLCIGLVHGDLSEFNVLVDDYGPVIIDLPQVVDAAANNNAFSMLQRDVRNMSEYYGQYAPELVSTYYAEEMWELFEAGELTPDTELSGTFEFSDEAADVDSVLEEIKAAFAEEQERLERINVANESD
;
A
#
# COMPACT_ATOMS: atom_id res chain seq x y z
N MET A 1 12.39 -2.24 -27.68
CA MET A 1 13.54 -1.93 -26.78
C MET A 1 14.32 -3.22 -26.48
N LYS A 2 15.55 -3.19 -25.95
CA LYS A 2 16.16 -4.43 -25.42
C LYS A 2 15.49 -4.80 -24.10
N THR A 3 14.94 -6.02 -23.99
CA THR A 3 14.29 -6.52 -22.78
C THR A 3 15.23 -6.46 -21.57
N PRO A 4 14.85 -5.79 -20.47
CA PRO A 4 15.61 -5.82 -19.23
C PRO A 4 15.75 -7.25 -18.72
N LYS A 5 16.93 -7.62 -18.19
CA LYS A 5 17.21 -8.97 -17.69
C LYS A 5 16.19 -9.50 -16.68
N ARG A 6 15.57 -8.60 -15.91
CA ARG A 6 14.55 -8.92 -14.90
C ARG A 6 13.17 -9.23 -15.49
N ILE A 7 12.86 -8.75 -16.68
CA ILE A 7 11.61 -9.06 -17.38
C ILE A 7 11.78 -10.28 -18.30
N GLN A 8 13.02 -10.64 -18.65
CA GLN A 8 13.29 -11.79 -19.53
C GLN A 8 12.61 -13.10 -19.09
N PRO A 9 12.59 -13.49 -17.79
CA PRO A 9 11.86 -14.69 -17.35
C PRO A 9 10.36 -14.66 -17.68
N LEU A 10 9.71 -13.49 -17.54
CA LEU A 10 8.30 -13.30 -17.88
C LEU A 10 8.06 -13.43 -19.40
N VAL A 11 9.04 -13.04 -20.21
CA VAL A 11 9.00 -13.24 -21.67
C VAL A 11 9.16 -14.72 -22.02
N ASP A 12 10.13 -15.39 -21.40
CA ASP A 12 10.41 -16.80 -21.65
C ASP A 12 9.22 -17.70 -21.22
N ASP A 13 8.49 -17.32 -20.17
CA ASP A 13 7.29 -18.00 -19.68
C ASP A 13 5.99 -17.57 -20.41
N GLY A 14 6.05 -16.61 -21.35
CA GLY A 14 4.91 -16.16 -22.15
C GLY A 14 3.89 -15.29 -21.40
N LEU A 15 4.29 -14.66 -20.29
CA LEU A 15 3.49 -13.68 -19.56
C LEU A 15 3.57 -12.27 -20.17
N VAL A 16 4.71 -11.96 -20.80
CA VAL A 16 4.98 -10.69 -21.50
C VAL A 16 5.48 -11.01 -22.90
N ASP A 17 4.91 -10.41 -23.94
CA ASP A 17 5.37 -10.61 -25.32
C ASP A 17 6.55 -9.70 -25.66
N GLU A 18 6.44 -8.42 -25.28
CA GLU A 18 7.41 -7.39 -25.64
C GLU A 18 7.50 -6.30 -24.58
N VAL A 19 8.71 -5.77 -24.35
CA VAL A 19 8.93 -4.53 -23.60
C VAL A 19 8.96 -3.36 -24.58
N LEU A 20 7.96 -2.48 -24.48
CA LEU A 20 7.76 -1.37 -25.40
C LEU A 20 8.75 -0.24 -25.07
N TYR A 21 8.61 0.35 -23.89
CA TYR A 21 9.43 1.46 -23.41
C TYR A 21 9.43 1.55 -21.87
N GLN A 22 10.35 2.34 -21.32
CA GLN A 22 10.42 2.62 -19.89
C GLN A 22 9.53 3.83 -19.56
N LEU A 23 8.63 3.69 -18.59
CA LEU A 23 7.73 4.75 -18.13
C LEU A 23 8.44 5.67 -17.13
N MET A 24 8.97 5.08 -16.06
CA MET A 24 9.61 5.83 -14.99
C MET A 24 10.69 4.99 -14.32
N SER A 25 11.67 5.66 -13.72
CA SER A 25 12.70 5.01 -12.90
C SER A 25 12.85 5.79 -11.60
N GLY A 26 12.42 5.18 -10.50
CA GLY A 26 12.52 5.74 -9.16
C GLY A 26 13.70 5.16 -8.37
N LYS A 27 13.82 5.53 -7.09
CA LYS A 27 14.83 4.95 -6.19
C LYS A 27 14.58 3.47 -5.90
N GLU A 28 13.31 3.05 -5.87
CA GLU A 28 12.89 1.73 -5.38
C GLU A 28 12.53 0.76 -6.51
N ALA A 29 11.96 1.27 -7.60
CA ALA A 29 11.55 0.46 -8.74
C ALA A 29 11.74 1.19 -10.07
N THR A 30 11.73 0.42 -11.15
CA THR A 30 11.63 0.93 -12.51
C THR A 30 10.39 0.33 -13.15
N VAL A 31 9.55 1.16 -13.77
CA VAL A 31 8.30 0.75 -14.39
C VAL A 31 8.44 0.78 -15.91
N TYR A 32 7.99 -0.28 -16.57
CA TYR A 32 8.03 -0.43 -18.03
C TYR A 32 6.62 -0.63 -18.57
N ALA A 33 6.35 -0.08 -19.76
CA ALA A 33 5.19 -0.46 -20.55
C ALA A 33 5.51 -1.75 -21.31
N VAL A 34 4.65 -2.76 -21.18
CA VAL A 34 4.84 -4.10 -21.75
C VAL A 34 3.58 -4.56 -22.48
N ARG A 35 3.76 -5.34 -23.54
CA ARG A 35 2.66 -5.99 -24.27
C ARG A 35 2.37 -7.36 -23.66
N CYS A 36 1.10 -7.64 -23.38
CA CYS A 36 0.59 -8.91 -22.86
C CYS A 36 -0.65 -9.30 -23.70
N GLY A 37 -0.44 -10.05 -24.78
CA GLY A 37 -1.45 -10.31 -25.79
C GLY A 37 -1.85 -9.04 -26.54
N GLU A 38 -3.15 -8.75 -26.53
CA GLU A 38 -3.71 -7.54 -27.13
C GLU A 38 -3.61 -6.30 -26.23
N GLU A 39 -3.31 -6.49 -24.95
CA GLU A 39 -3.28 -5.42 -23.94
C GLU A 39 -1.87 -4.87 -23.72
N ILE A 40 -1.81 -3.58 -23.34
CA ILE A 40 -0.61 -2.95 -22.82
C ILE A 40 -0.75 -2.84 -21.29
N ARG A 41 0.30 -3.21 -20.57
CA ARG A 41 0.35 -3.26 -19.10
C ARG A 41 1.61 -2.61 -18.56
N CYS A 42 1.63 -2.35 -17.26
CA CYS A 42 2.81 -1.94 -16.53
C CYS A 42 3.55 -3.15 -15.93
N ALA A 43 4.88 -3.15 -16.04
CA ALA A 43 5.77 -4.03 -15.30
C ALA A 43 6.62 -3.20 -14.31
N LYS A 44 6.28 -3.23 -13.02
CA LYS A 44 7.04 -2.59 -11.94
C LYS A 44 8.12 -3.56 -11.45
N VAL A 45 9.37 -3.25 -11.77
CA VAL A 45 10.56 -4.04 -11.43
C VAL A 45 11.22 -3.44 -10.19
N TYR A 46 11.18 -4.16 -9.06
CA TYR A 46 11.78 -3.72 -7.81
C TYR A 46 13.32 -3.87 -7.80
N LYS A 47 14.03 -2.88 -7.24
CA LYS A 47 15.51 -2.87 -7.18
C LYS A 47 16.06 -3.75 -6.04
N GLU A 48 17.27 -4.28 -6.24
CA GLU A 48 17.90 -5.30 -5.38
C GLU A 48 18.18 -4.91 -3.92
N ALA A 49 18.31 -3.61 -3.62
CA ALA A 49 18.53 -3.15 -2.25
C ALA A 49 17.31 -3.43 -1.37
N MET A 50 16.11 -3.26 -1.92
CA MET A 50 14.89 -3.72 -1.30
C MET A 50 15.00 -5.24 -1.15
N GLN A 51 15.29 -6.01 -2.23
CA GLN A 51 15.34 -7.49 -2.23
C GLN A 51 16.17 -8.17 -1.11
N ARG A 52 17.16 -7.50 -0.51
CA ARG A 52 17.97 -8.05 0.60
C ARG A 52 17.26 -8.09 1.95
N SER A 53 16.30 -7.20 2.22
CA SER A 53 15.44 -7.32 3.42
C SER A 53 14.46 -8.50 3.28
N PHE A 54 14.06 -8.85 2.06
CA PHE A 54 13.14 -9.95 1.75
C PHE A 54 13.74 -11.35 1.96
N LYS A 55 15.06 -11.55 1.80
CA LYS A 55 15.71 -12.86 2.05
C LYS A 55 15.75 -13.25 3.53
N LYS A 56 15.68 -12.30 4.47
CA LYS A 56 15.71 -12.60 5.91
C LYS A 56 14.36 -13.08 6.44
N ALA A 57 13.24 -12.67 5.85
CA ALA A 57 11.91 -13.08 6.29
C ALA A 57 11.60 -14.55 5.97
N ALA A 58 12.05 -15.04 4.81
CA ALA A 58 11.85 -16.43 4.38
C ALA A 58 12.64 -17.47 5.20
N GLN A 59 13.70 -17.06 5.93
CA GLN A 59 14.50 -17.97 6.76
C GLN A 59 13.84 -18.35 8.10
N TYR A 60 12.71 -17.74 8.46
CA TYR A 60 12.02 -17.98 9.74
C TYR A 60 10.88 -19.01 9.70
N GLN A 61 10.56 -19.60 8.53
CA GLN A 61 9.48 -20.59 8.39
C GLN A 61 9.94 -22.03 8.06
N GLU A 62 11.20 -22.40 8.33
CA GLU A 62 11.66 -23.79 8.18
C GLU A 62 11.33 -24.63 9.42
N GLY A 63 10.09 -25.07 9.54
CA GLY A 63 9.66 -25.76 10.76
C GLY A 63 8.49 -26.74 10.64
N ARG A 64 8.26 -27.41 9.50
CA ARG A 64 7.28 -28.53 9.44
C ARG A 64 7.63 -29.55 8.36
N LYS A 65 8.36 -30.59 8.77
CA LYS A 65 8.58 -31.84 7.99
C LYS A 65 7.30 -32.69 8.00
N VAL A 66 6.84 -33.13 6.82
CA VAL A 66 6.05 -34.37 6.74
C VAL A 66 6.58 -35.27 5.62
N ARG A 67 7.00 -36.47 6.06
CA ARG A 67 7.39 -37.65 5.31
C ARG A 67 6.22 -38.20 4.48
N SER A 68 6.47 -38.60 3.23
CA SER A 68 6.27 -40.00 2.80
C SER A 68 6.41 -40.15 1.27
N THR A 69 6.99 -41.29 0.94
CA THR A 69 7.50 -41.81 -0.34
C THR A 69 6.40 -42.06 -1.37
N ARG A 70 6.30 -41.13 -2.33
CA ARG A 70 5.77 -41.30 -3.71
C ARG A 70 5.97 -40.02 -4.55
N ARG A 71 6.23 -38.88 -3.88
CA ARG A 71 6.50 -37.55 -4.46
C ARG A 71 7.87 -37.37 -5.14
N ALA A 72 8.81 -38.32 -5.00
CA ALA A 72 10.17 -38.15 -5.51
C ALA A 72 10.28 -38.23 -7.05
N ARG A 73 9.35 -38.90 -7.74
CA ARG A 73 9.44 -39.13 -9.20
C ARG A 73 8.61 -38.18 -10.07
N ALA A 74 7.90 -37.22 -9.45
CA ALA A 74 7.23 -36.12 -10.15
C ALA A 74 8.04 -34.80 -10.07
N MET A 75 9.19 -34.80 -9.39
CA MET A 75 10.09 -33.63 -9.29
C MET A 75 11.00 -33.47 -10.51
N GLU A 76 11.06 -34.44 -11.42
CA GLU A 76 12.00 -34.46 -12.55
C GLU A 76 11.41 -33.88 -13.86
N LYS A 77 10.13 -33.51 -13.85
CA LYS A 77 9.50 -32.71 -14.92
C LYS A 77 8.73 -31.59 -14.26
N GLY A 78 9.30 -30.38 -14.30
CA GLY A 78 8.78 -29.16 -13.70
C GLY A 78 7.38 -28.79 -14.19
N SER A 79 6.36 -29.48 -13.67
CA SER A 79 4.96 -29.19 -13.97
C SER A 79 4.56 -27.89 -13.29
N LYS A 80 3.66 -27.14 -13.94
CA LYS A 80 3.07 -25.85 -13.50
C LYS A 80 2.68 -25.79 -12.02
N PHE A 81 2.41 -26.94 -11.39
CA PHE A 81 2.03 -27.03 -9.98
C PHE A 81 3.21 -26.90 -8.99
N GLY A 82 4.44 -27.23 -9.41
CA GLY A 82 5.65 -27.09 -8.59
C GLY A 82 6.17 -25.66 -8.53
N ARG A 83 6.04 -24.89 -9.63
CA ARG A 83 6.29 -23.44 -9.63
C ARG A 83 5.29 -22.71 -8.75
N LYS A 84 4.02 -23.15 -8.79
CA LYS A 84 2.95 -22.64 -7.93
C LYS A 84 3.18 -22.81 -6.43
N GLN A 85 4.13 -23.67 -6.01
CA GLN A 85 4.53 -23.82 -4.60
C GLN A 85 5.87 -23.13 -4.29
N GLN A 86 6.62 -22.69 -5.31
CA GLN A 86 7.84 -21.89 -5.19
C GLN A 86 7.54 -20.38 -5.31
N GLU A 87 6.35 -20.01 -5.77
CA GLU A 87 5.86 -18.62 -5.96
C GLU A 87 5.40 -17.91 -4.67
N ASP A 88 5.29 -18.61 -3.53
CA ASP A 88 4.67 -18.08 -2.29
C ASP A 88 5.62 -17.31 -1.33
N ALA A 89 6.80 -16.83 -1.77
CA ALA A 89 7.79 -16.24 -0.85
C ALA A 89 8.17 -14.78 -1.13
N TRP A 90 7.38 -14.03 -1.91
CA TRP A 90 7.64 -12.62 -2.22
C TRP A 90 6.37 -11.76 -2.16
N GLN A 91 5.70 -11.77 -1.01
CA GLN A 91 4.60 -10.85 -0.72
C GLN A 91 5.18 -9.60 -0.05
N ASN A 92 5.42 -8.55 -0.83
CA ASN A 92 5.64 -7.21 -0.27
C ASN A 92 4.29 -6.71 0.28
N THR A 93 4.30 -6.02 1.41
CA THR A 93 3.11 -5.35 1.98
C THR A 93 2.40 -4.50 0.92
N GLU A 94 3.16 -3.85 0.06
CA GLU A 94 2.64 -3.07 -1.07
C GLU A 94 1.82 -3.90 -2.07
N VAL A 95 2.33 -5.07 -2.48
CA VAL A 95 1.65 -5.92 -3.47
C VAL A 95 0.35 -6.44 -2.86
N GLU A 96 0.41 -6.93 -1.63
CA GLU A 96 -0.77 -7.41 -0.92
C GLU A 96 -1.80 -6.29 -0.72
N ALA A 97 -1.36 -5.10 -0.33
CA ALA A 97 -2.20 -3.92 -0.23
C ALA A 97 -2.87 -3.60 -1.57
N LEU A 98 -2.12 -3.54 -2.67
CA LEU A 98 -2.69 -3.26 -4.00
C LEU A 98 -3.81 -4.25 -4.38
N PHE A 99 -3.62 -5.55 -4.12
CA PHE A 99 -4.67 -6.55 -4.35
C PHE A 99 -5.88 -6.36 -3.42
N LYS A 100 -5.66 -6.02 -2.15
CA LYS A 100 -6.73 -5.74 -1.19
C LYS A 100 -7.53 -4.50 -1.58
N LEU A 101 -6.86 -3.42 -1.99
CA LEU A 101 -7.47 -2.18 -2.44
C LEU A 101 -8.32 -2.38 -3.70
N ALA A 102 -7.76 -3.04 -4.72
CA ALA A 102 -8.50 -3.35 -5.94
C ALA A 102 -9.78 -4.17 -5.65
N LYS A 103 -9.69 -5.13 -4.72
CA LYS A 103 -10.85 -5.93 -4.29
C LYS A 103 -11.86 -5.13 -3.47
N ALA A 104 -11.40 -4.12 -2.73
CA ALA A 104 -12.25 -3.23 -1.93
C ALA A 104 -12.97 -2.16 -2.76
N GLY A 105 -12.73 -2.11 -4.08
CA GLY A 105 -13.34 -1.13 -4.98
C GLY A 105 -12.62 0.21 -5.03
N VAL A 106 -11.45 0.32 -4.40
CA VAL A 106 -10.60 1.50 -4.53
C VAL A 106 -10.00 1.54 -5.93
N ARG A 107 -10.07 2.69 -6.61
CA ARG A 107 -9.47 2.86 -7.93
C ARG A 107 -7.94 2.91 -7.81
N VAL A 108 -7.33 1.76 -8.03
CA VAL A 108 -5.88 1.53 -8.14
C VAL A 108 -5.59 0.79 -9.45
N PRO A 109 -4.33 0.72 -9.92
CA PRO A 109 -3.97 -0.12 -11.07
C PRO A 109 -4.31 -1.58 -10.80
N GLN A 110 -5.16 -2.18 -11.62
CA GLN A 110 -5.56 -3.58 -11.47
C GLN A 110 -4.32 -4.49 -11.50
N PRO A 111 -3.99 -5.21 -10.39
CA PRO A 111 -2.85 -6.10 -10.38
C PRO A 111 -3.17 -7.44 -11.07
N TYR A 112 -2.22 -7.95 -11.86
CA TYR A 112 -2.31 -9.23 -12.58
C TYR A 112 -1.43 -10.33 -11.95
N GLY A 113 -0.44 -9.94 -11.15
CA GLY A 113 0.44 -10.86 -10.44
C GLY A 113 1.85 -10.31 -10.25
N CYS A 114 2.59 -10.89 -9.30
CA CYS A 114 3.99 -10.59 -9.08
C CYS A 114 4.82 -11.83 -9.39
N TYR A 115 5.72 -11.73 -10.37
CA TYR A 115 6.52 -12.84 -10.90
C TYR A 115 8.00 -12.43 -10.88
N ASP A 116 8.87 -13.23 -10.25
CA ASP A 116 10.32 -12.97 -10.17
C ASP A 116 10.71 -11.53 -9.71
N GLY A 117 9.90 -10.93 -8.83
CA GLY A 117 10.10 -9.56 -8.35
C GLY A 117 9.66 -8.47 -9.34
N VAL A 118 8.81 -8.82 -10.30
CA VAL A 118 8.16 -7.93 -11.25
C VAL A 118 6.65 -7.98 -11.03
N LEU A 119 6.07 -6.87 -10.60
CA LEU A 119 4.62 -6.71 -10.49
C LEU A 119 4.05 -6.29 -11.85
N LEU A 120 3.18 -7.14 -12.41
CA LEU A 120 2.37 -6.82 -13.57
C LEU A 120 1.05 -6.21 -13.12
N MET A 121 0.72 -5.03 -13.64
CA MET A 121 -0.50 -4.29 -13.30
C MET A 121 -1.00 -3.48 -14.50
N GLU A 122 -2.21 -2.94 -14.40
CA GLU A 122 -2.83 -2.05 -15.38
C GLU A 122 -1.91 -0.87 -15.76
N LEU A 123 -1.92 -0.50 -17.04
CA LEU A 123 -1.41 0.80 -17.48
C LEU A 123 -2.57 1.78 -17.43
N ILE A 124 -2.46 2.81 -16.58
CA ILE A 124 -3.46 3.88 -16.51
C ILE A 124 -3.22 4.83 -17.68
N THR A 125 -4.25 5.06 -18.48
CA THR A 125 -4.20 5.93 -19.66
C THR A 125 -5.28 6.99 -19.62
N ASP A 126 -5.05 8.10 -20.31
CA ASP A 126 -6.06 9.13 -20.56
C ASP A 126 -6.91 8.82 -21.81
N GLU A 127 -7.83 9.74 -22.15
CA GLU A 127 -8.78 9.67 -23.27
C GLU A 127 -8.08 9.45 -24.63
N GLN A 128 -6.83 9.88 -24.74
CA GLN A 128 -6.03 9.81 -25.97
C GLN A 128 -5.26 8.49 -26.06
N GLY A 129 -5.31 7.67 -25.01
CA GLY A 129 -4.54 6.43 -24.87
C GLY A 129 -3.09 6.67 -24.46
N ASP A 130 -2.74 7.91 -24.08
CA ASP A 130 -1.44 8.25 -23.53
C ASP A 130 -1.41 7.93 -22.03
N VAL A 131 -0.21 7.87 -21.44
CA VAL A 131 -0.04 7.57 -20.01
C VAL A 131 -0.71 8.66 -19.19
N ALA A 132 -1.60 8.27 -18.28
CA ALA A 132 -2.34 9.23 -17.46
C ALA A 132 -1.38 10.17 -16.69
N PRO A 133 -1.65 11.49 -16.69
CA PRO A 133 -0.84 12.45 -15.96
C PRO A 133 -0.98 12.24 -14.45
N ARG A 134 0.01 12.72 -13.70
CA ARG A 134 -0.12 12.86 -12.24
C ARG A 134 -1.05 14.01 -11.93
N LEU A 135 -1.76 13.92 -10.82
CA LEU A 135 -2.63 14.99 -10.34
C LEU A 135 -1.90 16.34 -10.29
N ASN A 136 -0.66 16.38 -9.78
CA ASN A 136 0.20 17.58 -9.77
C ASN A 136 0.35 18.30 -11.12
N ASP A 137 0.26 17.55 -12.23
CA ASP A 137 0.48 18.06 -13.58
C ASP A 137 -0.83 18.43 -14.29
N VAL A 138 -1.97 18.29 -13.59
CA VAL A 138 -3.32 18.56 -14.10
C VAL A 138 -3.81 19.93 -13.63
N GLN A 139 -4.50 20.64 -14.52
CA GLN A 139 -5.27 21.84 -14.17
C GLN A 139 -6.75 21.48 -14.17
N MET A 140 -7.49 21.96 -13.19
CA MET A 140 -8.91 21.62 -13.00
C MET A 140 -9.72 22.85 -12.60
N SER A 141 -11.04 22.78 -12.77
CA SER A 141 -11.96 23.79 -12.24
C SER A 141 -12.23 23.55 -10.76
N ALA A 142 -12.85 24.52 -10.08
CA ALA A 142 -13.27 24.36 -8.69
C ALA A 142 -14.28 23.22 -8.53
N GLU A 143 -15.20 23.07 -9.49
CA GLU A 143 -16.21 22.00 -9.49
C GLU A 143 -15.56 20.62 -9.60
N GLN A 144 -14.61 20.45 -10.53
CA GLN A 144 -13.87 19.19 -10.66
C GLN A 144 -13.03 18.90 -9.43
N ALA A 145 -12.40 19.92 -8.83
CA ALA A 145 -11.61 19.74 -7.61
C ALA A 145 -12.47 19.22 -6.45
N ILE A 146 -13.70 19.70 -6.31
CA ILE A 146 -14.65 19.22 -5.29
C ILE A 146 -15.07 17.77 -5.58
N GLU A 147 -15.40 17.45 -6.83
CA GLU A 147 -15.79 16.09 -7.23
C GLU A 147 -14.65 15.08 -7.02
N ASP A 148 -13.46 15.40 -7.48
CA ASP A 148 -12.28 14.54 -7.33
C ASP A 148 -11.87 14.40 -5.86
N HIS A 149 -11.93 15.48 -5.08
CA HIS A 149 -11.64 15.42 -3.64
C HIS A 149 -12.59 14.46 -2.92
N LEU A 150 -13.90 14.57 -3.16
CA LEU A 150 -14.89 13.64 -2.61
C LEU A 150 -14.61 12.19 -3.02
N GLN A 151 -14.22 11.97 -4.27
CA GLN A 151 -13.87 10.66 -4.78
C GLN A 151 -12.60 10.09 -4.10
N VAL A 152 -11.58 10.93 -3.86
CA VAL A 152 -10.39 10.52 -3.09
C VAL A 152 -10.74 10.25 -1.63
N MET A 153 -11.57 11.06 -0.98
CA MET A 153 -12.02 10.80 0.39
C MET A 153 -12.79 9.48 0.47
N HIS A 154 -13.61 9.17 -0.53
CA HIS A 154 -14.29 7.88 -0.63
C HIS A 154 -13.28 6.72 -0.70
N TYR A 155 -12.22 6.85 -1.50
CA TYR A 155 -11.14 5.85 -1.56
C TYR A 155 -10.40 5.72 -0.23
N VAL A 156 -10.02 6.82 0.41
CA VAL A 156 -9.36 6.81 1.72
C VAL A 156 -10.24 6.11 2.77
N LYS A 157 -11.55 6.37 2.76
CA LYS A 157 -12.52 5.66 3.61
C LYS A 157 -12.51 4.16 3.36
N GLN A 158 -12.58 3.74 2.09
CA GLN A 158 -12.55 2.32 1.73
C GLN A 158 -11.25 1.63 2.14
N MET A 159 -10.10 2.32 2.00
CA MET A 159 -8.81 1.85 2.50
C MET A 159 -8.86 1.61 4.00
N LEU A 160 -9.36 2.59 4.77
CA LEU A 160 -9.47 2.48 6.23
C LEU A 160 -10.44 1.38 6.66
N CYS A 161 -11.56 1.20 5.96
CA CYS A 161 -12.52 0.11 6.21
C CYS A 161 -11.89 -1.28 6.14
N ILE A 162 -10.86 -1.46 5.31
CA ILE A 162 -10.11 -2.73 5.21
C ILE A 162 -8.82 -2.72 6.05
N GLY A 163 -8.69 -1.73 6.94
CA GLY A 163 -7.59 -1.60 7.91
C GLY A 163 -6.29 -1.06 7.31
N LEU A 164 -6.33 -0.35 6.19
CA LEU A 164 -5.13 0.19 5.54
C LEU A 164 -5.12 1.72 5.52
N VAL A 165 -3.97 2.31 5.81
CA VAL A 165 -3.67 3.73 5.60
C VAL A 165 -2.56 3.83 4.56
N HIS A 166 -2.71 4.71 3.56
CA HIS A 166 -1.76 4.84 2.46
C HIS A 166 -0.34 5.17 2.95
N GLY A 167 -0.23 6.10 3.89
CA GLY A 167 1.00 6.46 4.57
C GLY A 167 1.96 7.34 3.77
N ASP A 168 1.53 7.87 2.62
CA ASP A 168 2.26 8.85 1.79
C ASP A 168 1.37 9.42 0.67
N LEU A 169 0.08 9.65 0.93
CA LEU A 169 -0.84 10.11 -0.12
C LEU A 169 -0.59 11.60 -0.41
N SER A 170 -0.44 11.93 -1.69
CA SER A 170 -0.21 13.28 -2.21
C SER A 170 -0.55 13.33 -3.70
N GLU A 171 -0.55 14.53 -4.28
CA GLU A 171 -0.75 14.80 -5.70
C GLU A 171 0.29 14.12 -6.63
N PHE A 172 1.41 13.65 -6.08
CA PHE A 172 2.43 12.93 -6.83
C PHE A 172 2.15 11.43 -6.94
N ASN A 173 1.28 10.90 -6.08
CA ASN A 173 0.91 9.49 -5.95
C ASN A 173 -0.57 9.25 -6.36
N VAL A 174 -1.15 10.20 -7.09
CA VAL A 174 -2.46 10.09 -7.74
C VAL A 174 -2.27 10.36 -9.23
N LEU A 175 -2.78 9.46 -10.07
CA LEU A 175 -2.95 9.71 -11.50
C LEU A 175 -4.39 10.16 -11.76
N VAL A 176 -4.64 10.80 -12.89
CA VAL A 176 -5.99 11.19 -13.31
C VAL A 176 -6.28 10.56 -14.66
N ASP A 177 -7.25 9.65 -14.70
CA ASP A 177 -7.81 9.11 -15.95
C ASP A 177 -9.18 9.74 -16.23
N ASP A 178 -9.84 9.27 -17.29
CA ASP A 178 -11.12 9.79 -17.76
C ASP A 178 -12.26 9.68 -16.73
N TYR A 179 -12.08 8.80 -15.75
CA TYR A 179 -13.04 8.52 -14.69
C TYR A 179 -12.63 9.17 -13.36
N GLY A 180 -11.52 9.93 -13.34
CA GLY A 180 -11.05 10.71 -12.21
C GLY A 180 -9.79 10.13 -11.55
N PRO A 181 -9.63 10.32 -10.23
CA PRO A 181 -8.39 10.00 -9.55
C PRO A 181 -8.13 8.50 -9.41
N VAL A 182 -6.88 8.09 -9.62
CA VAL A 182 -6.37 6.71 -9.46
C VAL A 182 -5.21 6.73 -8.47
N ILE A 183 -5.36 6.05 -7.33
CA ILE A 183 -4.33 5.96 -6.30
C ILE A 183 -3.23 5.00 -6.76
N ILE A 184 -1.98 5.44 -6.67
CA ILE A 184 -0.80 4.65 -7.03
C ILE A 184 0.25 4.68 -5.91
N ASP A 185 1.21 3.74 -5.99
CA ASP A 185 2.40 3.68 -5.15
C ASP A 185 2.14 3.52 -3.64
N LEU A 186 2.15 2.27 -3.16
CA LEU A 186 1.81 1.92 -1.78
C LEU A 186 3.00 1.43 -0.91
N PRO A 187 4.26 1.89 -1.09
CA PRO A 187 5.39 1.34 -0.33
C PRO A 187 5.34 1.71 1.16
N GLN A 188 4.60 2.76 1.54
CA GLN A 188 4.44 3.24 2.92
C GLN A 188 3.09 2.85 3.55
N VAL A 189 2.36 1.93 2.93
CA VAL A 189 1.07 1.47 3.45
C VAL A 189 1.24 0.79 4.81
N VAL A 190 0.38 1.13 5.76
CA VAL A 190 0.41 0.61 7.13
C VAL A 190 -0.94 0.04 7.53
N ASP A 191 -0.91 -0.92 8.45
CA ASP A 191 -2.09 -1.44 9.12
C ASP A 191 -2.60 -0.42 10.13
N ALA A 192 -3.87 -0.04 10.02
CA ALA A 192 -4.49 0.99 10.83
C ALA A 192 -4.59 0.60 12.31
N ALA A 193 -4.83 -0.68 12.61
CA ALA A 193 -5.00 -1.18 13.97
C ALA A 193 -3.67 -1.55 14.63
N ALA A 194 -2.66 -1.94 13.84
CA ALA A 194 -1.38 -2.41 14.37
C ALA A 194 -0.28 -1.32 14.45
N ASN A 195 -0.50 -0.13 13.90
CA ASN A 195 0.48 0.95 13.89
C ASN A 195 0.01 2.16 14.72
N ASN A 196 0.71 2.45 15.82
CA ASN A 196 0.42 3.58 16.71
C ASN A 196 0.44 4.96 16.01
N ASN A 197 1.10 5.07 14.86
CA ASN A 197 1.15 6.31 14.08
C ASN A 197 0.10 6.37 12.97
N ALA A 198 -0.73 5.33 12.78
CA ALA A 198 -1.68 5.23 11.68
C ALA A 198 -2.61 6.44 11.57
N PHE A 199 -3.15 6.93 12.69
CA PHE A 199 -4.01 8.11 12.69
C PHE A 199 -3.27 9.36 12.17
N SER A 200 -2.07 9.64 12.67
CA SER A 200 -1.29 10.80 12.21
C SER A 200 -0.90 10.70 10.74
N MET A 201 -0.67 9.48 10.23
CA MET A 201 -0.41 9.21 8.82
C MET A 201 -1.67 9.47 7.98
N LEU A 202 -2.83 8.97 8.41
CA LEU A 202 -4.12 9.23 7.77
C LEU A 202 -4.44 10.73 7.74
N GLN A 203 -4.27 11.42 8.86
CA GLN A 203 -4.51 12.86 8.98
C GLN A 203 -3.62 13.65 8.02
N ARG A 204 -2.35 13.27 7.89
CA ARG A 204 -1.45 13.88 6.92
C ARG A 204 -1.87 13.58 5.48
N ASP A 205 -2.23 12.34 5.17
CA ASP A 205 -2.66 11.92 3.83
C ASP A 205 -3.92 12.70 3.39
N VAL A 206 -4.94 12.77 4.24
CA VAL A 206 -6.16 13.55 3.99
C VAL A 206 -5.85 15.03 3.87
N ARG A 207 -5.04 15.60 4.78
CA ARG A 207 -4.66 17.02 4.74
C ARG A 207 -3.93 17.37 3.45
N ASN A 208 -2.97 16.56 3.00
CA ASN A 208 -2.26 16.80 1.74
C ASN A 208 -3.25 16.92 0.56
N MET A 209 -4.24 16.02 0.49
CA MET A 209 -5.25 16.05 -0.57
C MET A 209 -6.16 17.27 -0.44
N SER A 210 -6.65 17.59 0.77
CA SER A 210 -7.46 18.78 1.02
C SER A 210 -6.72 20.08 0.71
N GLU A 211 -5.43 20.18 1.05
CA GLU A 211 -4.58 21.33 0.73
C GLU A 211 -4.34 21.44 -0.78
N TYR A 212 -4.09 20.33 -1.47
CA TYR A 212 -3.88 20.33 -2.92
C TYR A 212 -5.14 20.79 -3.68
N TYR A 213 -6.28 20.11 -3.48
CA TYR A 213 -7.53 20.51 -4.12
C TYR A 213 -8.02 21.87 -3.64
N GLY A 214 -7.66 22.26 -2.41
CA GLY A 214 -7.90 23.58 -1.82
C GLY A 214 -7.29 24.75 -2.60
N GLN A 215 -6.29 24.50 -3.44
CA GLN A 215 -5.73 25.52 -4.36
C GLN A 215 -6.75 25.94 -5.42
N TYR A 216 -7.71 25.07 -5.75
CA TYR A 216 -8.77 25.29 -6.74
C TYR A 216 -10.12 25.59 -6.07
N ALA A 217 -10.42 24.96 -4.92
CA ALA A 217 -11.65 25.14 -4.14
C ALA A 217 -11.30 25.35 -2.64
N PRO A 218 -11.09 26.60 -2.18
CA PRO A 218 -10.57 26.90 -0.84
C PRO A 218 -11.39 26.33 0.33
N GLU A 219 -12.68 26.07 0.14
CA GLU A 219 -13.57 25.45 1.12
C GLU A 219 -13.12 24.05 1.57
N LEU A 220 -12.36 23.32 0.74
CA LEU A 220 -11.91 21.97 1.03
C LEU A 220 -10.86 21.93 2.15
N VAL A 221 -10.13 23.02 2.36
CA VAL A 221 -9.09 23.12 3.41
C VAL A 221 -9.71 23.12 4.82
N SER A 222 -10.97 23.51 4.95
CA SER A 222 -11.72 23.53 6.22
C SER A 222 -12.49 22.24 6.51
N THR A 223 -12.16 21.13 5.83
CA THR A 223 -12.78 19.82 6.06
C THR A 223 -11.94 18.96 7.00
N TYR A 224 -12.60 18.08 7.76
CA TYR A 224 -12.02 17.25 8.81
C TYR A 224 -12.35 15.76 8.63
N TYR A 225 -12.21 15.29 7.38
CA TYR A 225 -12.52 13.91 7.00
C TYR A 225 -11.68 12.88 7.74
N ALA A 226 -10.43 13.19 8.09
CA ALA A 226 -9.56 12.23 8.78
C ALA A 226 -10.05 11.94 10.19
N GLU A 227 -10.39 13.00 10.93
CA GLU A 227 -10.92 12.93 12.28
C GLU A 227 -12.28 12.20 12.30
N GLU A 228 -13.19 12.57 11.40
CA GLU A 228 -14.49 11.93 11.24
C GLU A 228 -14.36 10.43 10.92
N MET A 229 -13.53 10.07 9.92
CA MET A 229 -13.31 8.67 9.56
C MET A 229 -12.68 7.88 10.71
N TRP A 230 -11.74 8.47 11.45
CA TRP A 230 -11.03 7.79 12.52
C TRP A 230 -11.92 7.52 13.74
N GLU A 231 -12.74 8.48 14.15
CA GLU A 231 -13.70 8.28 15.25
C GLU A 231 -14.65 7.11 14.93
N LEU A 232 -15.20 7.07 13.71
CA LEU A 232 -16.06 5.99 13.25
C LEU A 232 -15.30 4.65 13.16
N PHE A 233 -14.02 4.68 12.78
CA PHE A 233 -13.17 3.48 12.73
C PHE A 233 -12.91 2.91 14.12
N GLU A 234 -12.57 3.76 15.10
CA GLU A 234 -12.33 3.35 16.49
C GLU A 234 -13.61 2.83 17.17
N ALA A 235 -14.76 3.43 16.84
CA ALA A 235 -16.07 2.95 17.27
C ALA A 235 -16.48 1.62 16.61
N GLY A 236 -15.80 1.19 15.54
CA GLY A 236 -16.16 0.02 14.75
C GLY A 236 -17.42 0.23 13.88
N GLU A 237 -17.76 1.48 13.61
CA GLU A 237 -18.96 1.92 12.88
C GLU A 237 -18.66 2.35 11.44
N LEU A 238 -17.37 2.48 11.07
CA LEU A 238 -16.96 2.84 9.72
C LEU A 238 -17.24 1.71 8.73
N THR A 239 -18.03 1.99 7.70
CA THR A 239 -18.36 1.06 6.62
C THR A 239 -18.15 1.70 5.24
N PRO A 240 -18.05 0.91 4.16
CA PRO A 240 -17.96 1.44 2.79
C PRO A 240 -19.15 2.33 2.40
N ASP A 241 -20.31 2.14 3.02
CA ASP A 241 -21.54 2.88 2.74
C ASP A 241 -21.75 4.08 3.68
N THR A 242 -20.88 4.26 4.68
CA THR A 242 -20.96 5.39 5.61
C THR A 242 -20.80 6.71 4.85
N GLU A 243 -21.79 7.59 4.97
CA GLU A 243 -21.73 8.95 4.43
C GLU A 243 -20.90 9.83 5.36
N LEU A 244 -19.95 10.56 4.80
CA LEU A 244 -19.07 11.46 5.53
C LEU A 244 -19.50 12.90 5.24
N SER A 245 -19.59 13.73 6.27
CA SER A 245 -19.95 15.14 6.13
C SER A 245 -18.75 16.04 5.89
N GLY A 246 -17.54 15.59 6.22
CA GLY A 246 -16.33 16.41 6.20
C GLY A 246 -16.27 17.43 7.33
N THR A 247 -17.17 17.34 8.32
CA THR A 247 -17.21 18.23 9.49
C THR A 247 -16.94 17.43 10.75
N PHE A 248 -16.11 17.96 11.65
CA PHE A 248 -15.78 17.30 12.91
C PHE A 248 -15.86 18.30 14.06
N GLU A 249 -16.55 17.93 15.14
CA GLU A 249 -16.54 18.70 16.37
C GLU A 249 -15.40 18.21 17.26
N PHE A 250 -14.36 19.01 17.38
CA PHE A 250 -13.29 18.73 18.33
C PHE A 250 -13.84 18.87 19.75
N SER A 251 -13.75 17.80 20.55
CA SER A 251 -14.01 17.89 21.97
C SER A 251 -13.00 18.85 22.62
N ASP A 252 -13.50 19.83 23.38
CA ASP A 252 -12.69 20.72 24.22
C ASP A 252 -12.09 20.00 25.45
N GLU A 253 -12.40 18.72 25.65
CA GLU A 253 -11.73 17.90 26.65
C GLU A 253 -10.29 17.64 26.21
N ALA A 254 -9.36 18.45 26.74
CA ALA A 254 -7.93 18.21 26.59
C ALA A 254 -7.64 16.73 26.86
N ALA A 255 -7.03 16.05 25.88
CA ALA A 255 -6.59 14.66 26.05
C ALA A 255 -5.92 14.51 27.42
N ASP A 256 -6.30 13.49 28.18
CA ASP A 256 -5.75 13.23 29.51
C ASP A 256 -4.30 12.73 29.37
N VAL A 257 -3.40 13.69 29.11
CA VAL A 257 -1.96 13.47 28.98
C VAL A 257 -1.40 12.90 30.29
N ASP A 258 -2.05 13.19 31.42
CA ASP A 258 -1.67 12.65 32.72
C ASP A 258 -1.93 11.14 32.79
N SER A 259 -3.08 10.65 32.30
CA SER A 259 -3.36 9.21 32.19
C SER A 259 -2.33 8.48 31.33
N VAL A 260 -1.96 9.04 30.17
CA VAL A 260 -0.95 8.45 29.28
C VAL A 260 0.44 8.45 29.93
N LEU A 261 0.81 9.53 30.63
CA LEU A 261 2.06 9.61 31.39
C LEU A 261 2.11 8.63 32.56
N GLU A 262 0.98 8.36 33.21
CA GLU A 262 0.87 7.37 34.28
C GLU A 262 1.07 5.95 33.76
N GLU A 263 0.47 5.58 32.63
CA GLU A 263 0.69 4.28 31.99
C GLU A 263 2.14 4.07 31.57
N ILE A 264 2.78 5.09 30.97
CA ILE A 264 4.19 5.04 30.59
C ILE A 264 5.06 4.84 31.84
N LYS A 265 4.81 5.59 32.92
CA LYS A 265 5.55 5.45 34.18
C LYS A 265 5.37 4.06 34.80
N ALA A 266 4.16 3.50 34.77
CA ALA A 266 3.87 2.17 35.26
C ALA A 266 4.66 1.10 34.48
N ALA A 267 4.66 1.19 33.14
CA ALA A 267 5.42 0.28 32.28
C ALA A 267 6.94 0.38 32.52
N PHE A 268 7.47 1.59 32.73
CA PHE A 268 8.89 1.77 33.07
C PHE A 268 9.24 1.18 34.44
N ALA A 269 8.39 1.35 35.45
CA ALA A 269 8.61 0.78 36.77
C ALA A 269 8.61 -0.76 36.73
N GLU A 270 7.68 -1.35 35.98
CA GLU A 270 7.59 -2.80 35.82
C GLU A 270 8.82 -3.40 35.11
N GLU A 271 9.33 -2.73 34.06
CA GLU A 271 10.56 -3.16 33.38
C GLU A 271 11.79 -3.00 34.28
N GLN A 272 11.82 -1.96 35.12
CA GLN A 272 12.92 -1.74 36.06
C GLN A 272 12.95 -2.83 37.15
N GLU A 273 11.81 -3.20 37.72
CA GLU A 273 11.69 -4.34 38.65
C GLU A 273 12.07 -5.68 38.00
N ARG A 274 11.77 -5.84 36.71
CA ARG A 274 12.17 -7.02 35.94
C ARG A 274 13.70 -7.09 35.78
N LEU A 275 14.34 -5.98 35.44
CA LEU A 275 15.81 -5.89 35.32
C LEU A 275 16.51 -6.11 36.66
N GLU A 276 15.97 -5.57 37.75
CA GLU A 276 16.50 -5.80 39.10
C GLU A 276 16.41 -7.27 39.51
N ARG A 277 15.30 -7.96 39.22
CA ARG A 277 15.17 -9.40 39.45
C ARG A 277 16.20 -10.22 38.66
N ILE A 278 16.49 -9.82 37.41
CA ILE A 278 17.49 -10.48 36.56
C ILE A 278 18.90 -10.25 37.11
N ASN A 279 19.21 -9.03 37.56
CA ASN A 279 20.52 -8.71 38.14
C ASN A 279 20.76 -9.47 39.46
N VAL A 280 19.77 -9.53 40.34
CA VAL A 280 19.86 -10.30 41.60
C VAL A 280 20.05 -11.79 41.33
N ALA A 281 19.38 -12.34 40.29
CA ALA A 281 19.56 -13.73 39.89
C ALA A 281 20.97 -14.01 39.34
N ASN A 282 21.59 -13.05 38.63
CA ASN A 282 22.93 -13.18 38.07
C ASN A 282 24.06 -12.93 39.09
N GLU A 283 23.79 -12.24 40.20
CA GLU A 283 24.75 -12.05 41.31
C GLU A 283 24.77 -13.24 42.30
N SER A 284 23.87 -14.20 42.12
CA SER A 284 23.69 -15.36 43.01
C SER A 284 24.35 -16.67 42.51
N ASP A 285 25.07 -16.62 41.39
CA ASP A 285 25.93 -17.70 40.81
C ASP A 285 27.43 -17.35 40.95
#